data_AF-A0AAF0E032-F1
#
_entry.id   AF-A0AAF0E032-F1
#
_cell.length_a   1.000
_cell.length_b   1.000
_cell.length_c   1.000
_cell.angle_alpha   90.00
_cell.angle_beta   90.00
_cell.angle_gamma   90.00
#
_symmetry.space_group_name_H-M   'P 1'
#
loop_
_entity.id
_entity.type
_entity.pdbx_description
1 polymer ?
#
loop_
_entity_poly.entity_id
_entity_poly.type
_entity_poly.pdbx_seq_one_letter_code
_entity_poly.pdbx_strand_id
1 'polypeptide(L)'
;MASSAAAFGALSAPAAAPAYTCTPVSECRPCPADHLAYPYCRPYNNRQAVRCVPTNGTAPVMHGWSACGKFIGAEVRGYGQFVFLNLVVVAAALSVYIWRQVYQTRKFRGMLYKRVHGRARVRPAL
;
A
#
# COMPACT_ATOMS: atom_id res chain seq x y z
N MET A 1 56.25 17.21 24.52
CA MET A 1 55.21 16.75 23.57
C MET A 1 55.73 15.47 22.93
N ALA A 2 55.34 14.30 23.45
CA ALA A 2 55.74 13.00 22.91
C ALA A 2 54.46 12.26 22.51
N SER A 3 54.26 12.06 21.21
CA SER A 3 53.10 11.38 20.64
C SER A 3 53.26 9.87 20.79
N SER A 4 52.37 9.23 21.54
CA SER A 4 52.27 7.76 21.60
C SER A 4 51.39 7.26 20.45
N ALA A 5 52.00 6.61 19.47
CA ALA A 5 51.28 5.88 18.43
C ALA A 5 50.76 4.56 19.03
N ALA A 6 49.44 4.40 19.09
CA ALA A 6 48.82 3.14 19.47
C ALA A 6 48.99 2.12 18.34
N ALA A 7 49.76 1.07 18.61
CA ALA A 7 49.86 -0.10 17.75
C ALA A 7 48.52 -0.85 17.79
N PHE A 8 47.74 -0.75 16.71
CA PHE A 8 46.60 -1.66 16.50
C PHE A 8 47.17 -3.04 16.19
N GLY A 9 47.19 -3.90 17.21
CA GLY A 9 47.52 -5.31 17.04
C GLY A 9 46.62 -5.92 15.97
N ALA A 10 47.24 -6.46 14.93
CA ALA A 10 46.55 -7.25 13.92
C ALA A 10 45.98 -8.50 14.59
N LEU A 11 44.68 -8.49 14.91
CA LEU A 11 43.96 -9.73 15.23
C LEU A 11 43.95 -10.57 13.96
N SER A 12 44.58 -11.74 14.02
CA SER A 12 44.47 -12.80 13.03
C SER A 12 42.98 -13.09 12.77
N ALA A 13 42.58 -13.00 11.50
CA ALA A 13 41.25 -13.40 11.08
C ALA A 13 41.01 -14.86 11.48
N PRO A 14 39.91 -15.19 12.18
CA PRO A 14 39.56 -16.58 12.44
C PRO A 14 39.40 -17.31 11.10
N ALA A 15 39.77 -18.59 11.09
CA ALA A 15 39.65 -19.48 9.93
C ALA A 15 38.32 -19.24 9.19
N ALA A 16 38.41 -19.10 7.86
CA ALA A 16 37.29 -18.73 7.00
C ALA A 16 36.03 -19.54 7.36
N ALA A 17 35.01 -18.85 7.87
CA ALA A 17 33.73 -19.47 8.19
C ALA A 17 33.19 -20.18 6.93
N PRO A 18 32.56 -21.36 7.05
CA PRO A 18 31.97 -22.03 5.91
C PRO A 18 30.94 -21.10 5.25
N ALA A 19 31.06 -20.92 3.93
CA ALA A 19 30.11 -20.13 3.16
C ALA A 19 28.75 -20.85 3.12
N TYR A 20 27.67 -20.08 3.23
CA TYR A 20 26.29 -20.58 3.15
C TYR A 20 25.52 -19.85 2.05
N THR A 21 24.69 -20.58 1.32
CA THR A 21 23.70 -20.03 0.39
C THR A 21 22.31 -20.20 1.01
N CYS A 22 21.63 -19.09 1.27
CA CYS A 22 20.32 -19.07 1.91
C CYS A 22 19.20 -18.84 0.90
N THR A 23 18.16 -19.67 0.94
CA THR A 23 16.96 -19.53 0.11
C THR A 23 15.69 -19.44 0.97
N PRO A 24 14.67 -18.67 0.52
CA PRO A 24 13.40 -18.57 1.25
C PRO A 24 12.60 -19.87 1.17
N VAL A 25 12.01 -20.26 2.31
CA VAL A 25 11.17 -21.46 2.46
C VAL A 25 9.70 -21.09 2.66
N SER A 26 9.44 -19.96 3.31
CA SER A 26 8.09 -19.47 3.56
C SER A 26 7.80 -18.20 2.77
N GLU A 27 6.52 -17.90 2.63
CA GLU A 27 6.06 -16.58 2.21
C GLU A 27 6.44 -15.49 3.22
N CYS A 28 6.42 -14.24 2.73
CA CYS A 28 6.68 -13.05 3.53
C CYS A 28 5.49 -12.77 4.46
N ARG A 29 5.76 -12.70 5.76
CA ARG A 29 4.74 -12.47 6.80
C ARG A 29 5.13 -11.29 7.69
N PRO A 30 4.15 -10.60 8.31
CA PRO A 30 4.45 -9.54 9.26
C PRO A 30 5.24 -10.08 10.44
N CYS A 31 6.20 -9.29 10.93
CA CYS A 31 6.93 -9.59 12.14
C CYS A 31 6.01 -9.49 13.36
N PRO A 32 6.15 -10.39 14.34
CA PRO A 32 5.44 -10.27 15.60
C PRO A 32 5.97 -9.08 16.42
N ALA A 33 5.14 -8.55 17.32
CA ALA A 33 5.35 -7.27 18.03
C ALA A 33 6.67 -7.20 18.83
N ASP A 34 7.08 -8.32 19.38
CA ASP A 34 8.30 -8.53 20.16
C ASP A 34 9.57 -8.51 19.29
N HIS A 35 9.46 -8.80 18.00
CA HIS A 35 10.63 -9.01 17.13
C HIS A 35 10.93 -7.83 16.18
N LEU A 36 10.19 -6.72 16.25
CA LEU A 36 10.38 -5.57 15.35
C LEU A 36 11.78 -4.94 15.45
N ALA A 37 12.44 -5.06 16.60
CA ALA A 37 13.77 -4.50 16.81
C ALA A 37 14.87 -5.27 16.05
N TYR A 38 14.62 -6.52 15.65
CA TYR A 38 15.65 -7.36 15.05
C TYR A 38 15.97 -6.97 13.60
N PRO A 39 17.22 -7.18 13.15
CA PRO A 39 17.65 -6.82 11.80
C PRO A 39 16.84 -7.47 10.67
N TYR A 40 16.39 -8.71 10.87
CA TYR A 40 15.59 -9.44 9.87
C TYR A 40 14.16 -8.90 9.69
N CYS A 41 13.74 -7.93 10.48
CA CYS A 41 12.46 -7.24 10.29
C CYS A 41 12.62 -5.90 9.57
N ARG A 42 13.82 -5.35 9.41
CA ARG A 42 14.01 -4.05 8.74
C ARG A 42 14.17 -4.23 7.23
N PRO A 43 13.67 -3.29 6.39
CA PRO A 43 12.95 -2.06 6.74
C PRO A 43 11.42 -2.18 6.78
N TYR A 44 10.83 -3.27 6.29
CA TYR A 44 9.38 -3.37 6.04
C TYR A 44 8.56 -3.99 7.17
N ASN A 45 9.19 -4.33 8.30
CA ASN A 45 8.60 -5.07 9.41
C ASN A 45 7.98 -6.42 8.98
N ASN A 46 8.55 -7.03 7.94
CA ASN A 46 8.15 -8.35 7.44
C ASN A 46 9.36 -9.28 7.44
N ARG A 47 9.11 -10.57 7.73
CA ARG A 47 10.12 -11.63 7.74
C ARG A 47 9.65 -12.86 6.97
N GLN A 48 10.62 -13.63 6.49
CA GLN A 48 10.39 -14.96 5.91
C GLN A 48 11.39 -15.97 6.47
N ALA A 49 10.98 -17.23 6.59
CA ALA A 49 11.86 -18.31 6.99
C ALA A 49 12.81 -18.65 5.83
N VAL A 50 14.09 -18.80 6.12
CA VAL A 50 15.12 -19.20 5.16
C VAL A 50 15.78 -20.51 5.57
N ARG A 51 16.22 -21.25 4.56
CA ARG A 51 17.06 -22.44 4.69
C ARG A 51 18.41 -22.13 4.07
N CYS A 52 19.47 -22.29 4.85
CA CYS A 52 20.84 -22.02 4.47
C CYS A 52 21.60 -23.33 4.30
N VAL A 53 22.08 -23.60 3.09
CA VAL A 53 22.84 -24.80 2.74
C VAL A 53 24.32 -24.41 2.61
N PRO A 54 25.27 -25.18 3.16
CA PRO A 54 26.69 -24.88 3.01
C PRO A 54 27.15 -25.00 1.55
N THR A 55 28.07 -24.14 1.13
CA THR A 55 28.64 -24.18 -0.22
C THR A 55 29.62 -25.35 -0.39
N ASN A 56 30.33 -25.73 0.68
CA ASN A 56 31.37 -26.78 0.65
C ASN A 56 30.87 -28.15 1.18
N GLY A 57 29.58 -28.30 1.48
CA GLY A 57 28.95 -29.56 1.89
C GLY A 57 29.36 -30.15 3.26
N THR A 58 30.36 -29.57 3.93
CA THR A 58 30.91 -30.07 5.20
C THR A 58 30.17 -29.60 6.44
N ALA A 59 29.35 -28.55 6.33
CA ALA A 59 28.61 -27.98 7.46
C ALA A 59 27.13 -28.43 7.48
N PRO A 60 26.42 -28.35 8.62
CA PRO A 60 25.00 -28.67 8.67
C PRO A 60 24.13 -27.61 7.99
N VAL A 61 22.95 -28.02 7.48
CA VAL A 61 21.92 -27.10 6.98
C VAL A 61 21.31 -26.31 8.14
N MET A 62 21.19 -24.99 7.99
CA MET A 62 20.67 -24.10 9.03
C MET A 62 19.32 -23.49 8.64
N HIS A 63 18.49 -23.25 9.65
CA HIS A 63 17.22 -22.53 9.51
C HIS A 63 17.33 -21.16 10.18
N GLY A 64 16.76 -20.14 9.54
CA GLY A 64 16.81 -18.78 10.05
C GLY A 64 15.71 -17.90 9.52
N TRP A 65 15.83 -16.61 9.81
CA TRP A 65 14.91 -15.57 9.36
C TRP A 65 15.66 -14.56 8.51
N SER A 66 15.08 -14.18 7.37
CA SER A 66 15.56 -13.06 6.58
C SER A 66 14.48 -11.98 6.48
N ALA A 67 14.93 -10.75 6.25
CA ALA A 67 14.04 -9.70 5.79
C ALA A 67 13.44 -10.09 4.43
N CYS A 68 12.22 -9.64 4.20
CA CYS A 68 11.52 -9.78 2.92
C CYS A 68 10.92 -8.44 2.49
N GLY A 69 10.39 -8.42 1.27
CA GLY A 69 9.80 -7.23 0.68
C GLY A 69 8.52 -6.75 1.37
N LYS A 70 7.94 -5.70 0.80
CA LYS A 70 6.65 -5.15 1.26
C LYS A 70 5.50 -6.07 0.83
N PHE A 71 4.69 -6.54 1.79
CA PHE A 71 3.52 -7.37 1.50
C PHE A 71 2.32 -6.52 1.05
N ILE A 72 2.19 -6.32 -0.27
CA ILE A 72 1.19 -5.41 -0.87
C ILE A 72 -0.25 -5.94 -0.70
N GLY A 73 -0.45 -7.25 -0.73
CA GLY A 73 -1.79 -7.85 -0.75
C GLY A 73 -2.66 -7.55 0.50
N ALA A 74 -2.07 -7.53 1.69
CA ALA A 74 -2.80 -7.16 2.91
C ALA A 74 -3.04 -5.64 2.98
N GLU A 75 -2.09 -4.83 2.52
CA GLU A 75 -2.17 -3.38 2.58
C GLU A 75 -3.25 -2.82 1.65
N VAL A 76 -3.38 -3.39 0.45
CA VAL A 76 -4.42 -3.01 -0.51
C VAL A 76 -5.83 -3.16 0.08
N ARG A 77 -6.05 -4.17 0.93
CA ARG A 77 -7.36 -4.37 1.58
C ARG A 77 -7.67 -3.25 2.58
N GLY A 78 -6.67 -2.80 3.35
CA GLY A 78 -6.82 -1.67 4.26
C GLY A 78 -7.04 -0.35 3.51
N TYR A 79 -6.22 -0.09 2.49
CA TYR A 79 -6.35 1.11 1.65
C TYR A 79 -7.67 1.16 0.89
N GLY A 80 -8.18 -0.01 0.46
CA GLY A 80 -9.43 -0.13 -0.28
C GLY A 80 -10.64 0.41 0.48
N GLN A 81 -10.70 0.23 1.80
CA GLN A 81 -11.79 0.78 2.63
C GLN A 81 -11.80 2.31 2.61
N PHE A 82 -10.64 2.95 2.72
CA PHE A 82 -10.53 4.41 2.68
C PHE A 82 -10.96 4.94 1.31
N VAL A 83 -10.44 4.36 0.23
CA VAL A 83 -10.82 4.77 -1.14
C VAL A 83 -12.32 4.58 -1.36
N PHE A 84 -12.89 3.46 -0.93
CA PHE A 84 -14.32 3.19 -1.04
C PHE A 84 -15.17 4.27 -0.36
N LEU A 85 -14.84 4.66 0.88
CA LEU A 85 -15.57 5.72 1.59
C LEU A 85 -15.50 7.07 0.87
N ASN A 86 -14.33 7.43 0.32
CA ASN A 86 -14.18 8.65 -0.46
C ASN A 86 -15.03 8.60 -1.75
N LEU A 87 -15.06 7.47 -2.45
CA LEU A 87 -15.89 7.29 -3.64
C LEU A 87 -17.39 7.41 -3.33
N VAL A 88 -17.83 6.92 -2.17
CA VAL A 88 -19.22 7.08 -1.71
C VAL A 88 -19.56 8.56 -1.46
N VAL A 89 -18.66 9.30 -0.82
CA VAL A 89 -18.85 10.75 -0.60
C VAL A 89 -18.93 11.51 -1.93
N VAL A 90 -18.04 11.21 -2.88
CA VAL A 90 -18.07 11.81 -4.22
C VAL A 90 -19.37 11.47 -4.94
N ALA A 91 -19.81 10.21 -4.91
CA ALA A 91 -21.07 9.79 -5.52
C ALA A 91 -22.28 10.50 -4.90
N ALA A 92 -22.30 10.67 -3.58
CA ALA A 92 -23.36 11.41 -2.88
C ALA A 92 -23.36 12.90 -3.23
N ALA A 93 -22.18 13.53 -3.31
CA ALA A 93 -22.07 14.93 -3.73
C ALA A 93 -22.57 15.13 -5.18
N LEU A 94 -22.16 14.24 -6.10
CA LEU A 94 -22.59 14.28 -7.49
C LEU A 94 -24.09 14.00 -7.63
N SER A 95 -24.65 13.06 -6.86
CA SER A 95 -26.08 12.76 -6.92
C SER A 95 -26.93 13.95 -6.47
N VAL A 96 -26.55 14.60 -5.36
CA VAL A 96 -27.22 15.82 -4.88
C VAL A 96 -27.09 16.96 -5.91
N TYR A 97 -25.91 17.13 -6.49
CA TYR A 97 -25.67 18.14 -7.52
C TYR A 97 -26.56 17.90 -8.76
N ILE A 98 -26.55 16.69 -9.31
CA ILE A 98 -27.37 16.32 -10.48
C ILE A 98 -28.86 16.43 -10.15
N TRP A 99 -29.28 15.96 -8.98
CA TRP A 99 -30.68 16.05 -8.55
C TRP A 99 -31.15 17.50 -8.52
N ARG A 100 -30.36 18.41 -7.94
CA ARG A 100 -30.65 19.84 -7.94
C ARG A 100 -30.72 20.42 -9.35
N GLN A 101 -29.76 20.09 -10.21
CA GLN A 101 -29.70 20.57 -11.60
C GLN A 101 -30.94 20.15 -12.41
N VAL A 102 -31.32 18.88 -12.29
CA VAL A 102 -32.49 18.31 -12.98
C VAL A 102 -33.78 18.89 -12.42
N TYR A 103 -33.91 19.01 -11.10
CA TYR A 103 -35.09 19.57 -10.45
C TYR A 103 -35.36 21.01 -10.94
N GLN A 104 -34.34 21.87 -10.93
CA GLN A 104 -34.49 23.25 -11.40
C GLN A 104 -34.84 23.30 -12.89
N THR A 105 -34.13 22.53 -13.74
CA THR A 105 -34.36 22.53 -15.19
C THR A 105 -35.78 22.08 -15.56
N ARG A 106 -36.30 21.04 -14.89
CA ARG A 106 -37.68 20.56 -15.09
C ARG A 106 -38.71 21.65 -14.74
N LYS A 107 -38.49 22.38 -13.64
CA LYS A 107 -39.37 23.49 -13.22
C LYS A 107 -39.36 24.64 -14.24
N PHE A 108 -38.18 25.07 -14.68
CA PHE A 108 -38.05 26.15 -15.66
C PHE A 108 -38.64 25.78 -17.03
N ARG A 109 -38.37 24.56 -17.53
CA ARG A 109 -38.97 24.05 -18.77
C ARG A 109 -40.50 23.98 -18.70
N GLY A 110 -41.06 23.57 -17.55
CA GLY A 110 -42.51 23.58 -17.35
C GLY A 110 -43.14 24.96 -17.45
N MET A 111 -42.46 26.01 -16.95
CA MET A 111 -42.94 27.40 -17.07
C MET A 111 -42.85 27.92 -18.51
N LEU A 112 -41.77 27.62 -19.24
CA LEU A 112 -41.62 27.99 -20.65
C LEU A 112 -42.66 27.30 -21.54
N TYR A 113 -42.90 26.00 -21.32
CA TYR A 113 -43.89 25.22 -22.05
C TYR A 113 -45.30 25.83 -21.94
N LYS A 114 -45.70 26.23 -20.73
CA LYS A 114 -47.00 26.91 -20.51
C LYS A 114 -47.08 28.28 -21.18
N ARG A 115 -46.00 29.06 -21.22
CA ARG A 115 -46.02 30.39 -21.88
C ARG A 115 -46.09 30.29 -23.40
N VAL A 116 -45.34 29.37 -24.01
CA VAL A 116 -45.31 29.20 -25.47
C VAL A 116 -46.63 28.62 -25.98
N HIS A 117 -47.14 27.56 -25.35
CA HIS A 117 -48.37 26.90 -25.82
C HIS A 117 -49.67 27.53 -25.27
N GLY A 118 -49.62 28.23 -24.13
CA GLY A 118 -50.79 28.92 -23.57
C GLY A 118 -51.22 30.16 -24.36
N ARG A 119 -50.32 30.76 -25.16
CA ARG A 119 -50.63 31.95 -25.99
C ARG A 119 -51.10 31.62 -27.42
N ALA A 120 -51.09 30.34 -27.83
CA ALA A 120 -51.38 29.94 -29.20
C ALA A 120 -52.88 29.90 -29.57
N ARG A 121 -53.79 30.36 -28.70
CA ARG A 121 -55.26 30.23 -28.89
C ARG A 121 -56.02 31.56 -29.10
N VAL A 122 -55.39 32.57 -29.70
CA VAL A 122 -56.06 33.81 -30.14
C VAL A 122 -55.34 34.24 -31.44
N ARG A 123 -55.91 34.17 -32.65
CA ARG A 123 -57.17 34.73 -33.16
C ARG A 123 -57.77 33.82 -34.26
N PRO A 124 -59.08 33.57 -34.33
CA PRO A 124 -59.73 33.30 -35.61
C PRO A 124 -59.75 34.61 -36.41
N ALA A 125 -59.21 34.58 -37.62
CA ALA A 125 -59.38 35.64 -38.61
C ALA A 125 -60.83 35.56 -39.12
N LEU A 126 -61.60 36.61 -38.84
CA LEU A 126 -62.87 36.90 -39.47
C LEU A 126 -62.88 38.40 -39.78
#